data_AF-A0A2D5Z881-F1
#
_entry.id   AF-A0A2D5Z881-F1
#
_cell.length_a   1.000
_cell.length_b   1.000
_cell.length_c   1.000
_cell.angle_alpha   90.00
_cell.angle_beta   90.00
_cell.angle_gamma   90.00
#
_symmetry.space_group_name_H-M   'P 1'
#
loop_
_entity.id
_entity.type
_entity.pdbx_description
1 polymer ?
#
loop_
_entity_poly.entity_id
_entity_poly.type
_entity_poly.pdbx_seq_one_letter_code
_entity_poly.pdbx_strand_id
1 'polypeptide(L)'
;MIVDVHTHVWSAPTRLGRAIDRLVTRPDDEPWNRLEADTLTHDQAMEPVQYAFVHGLQCQRAEALVTHEHVAEAVRRHPHRLIGFGGVDPLETDPDEGVDRAIALGLSGITICPSAAGMHPCHSRAMRLYERCERERMPIFVFGAALFGPEAEMAYDRPELYDEVARSFGDLKIVLTRMGRPWIEAAMALITRHRNVFADTSELVTQPWQLYHALVLAGDYGALPQLLYGSGFPFCTPRRAIQNIYSINRFTQGTNLPNVSTQELRNVVERDAIACLGIAPPPRAEAPEPVIEPVEQVDISKDVATATTPGAAS
;
A
#
# COMPACT_ATOMS: atom_id res chain seq x y z
N MET A 1 11.51 8.83 4.24
CA MET A 1 10.16 9.18 3.70
C MET A 1 9.32 7.94 3.78
N ILE A 2 8.07 7.98 4.26
CA ILE A 2 7.26 6.75 4.42
C ILE A 2 6.15 6.71 3.36
N VAL A 3 6.17 5.67 2.53
CA VAL A 3 5.16 5.33 1.53
C VAL A 3 4.55 3.99 1.91
N ASP A 4 3.26 3.94 2.22
CA ASP A 4 2.56 2.67 2.41
C ASP A 4 2.14 2.10 1.04
N VAL A 5 2.88 1.12 0.54
CA VAL A 5 2.68 0.63 -0.83
C VAL A 5 1.48 -0.30 -0.98
N HIS A 6 0.71 -0.59 0.07
CA HIS A 6 -0.41 -1.51 -0.03
C HIS A 6 -1.51 -1.22 1.00
N THR A 7 -2.53 -0.49 0.56
CA THR A 7 -3.77 -0.25 1.30
C THR A 7 -5.00 -0.47 0.42
N HIS A 8 -6.16 -0.71 1.03
CA HIS A 8 -7.43 -0.83 0.32
C HIS A 8 -8.49 0.14 0.87
N VAL A 9 -9.45 0.51 0.02
CA VAL A 9 -10.64 1.29 0.39
C VAL A 9 -11.86 0.60 -0.21
N TRP A 10 -12.88 0.27 0.58
CA TRP A 10 -14.10 -0.41 0.12
C TRP A 10 -15.36 0.07 0.85
N SER A 11 -16.49 0.10 0.13
CA SER A 11 -17.79 0.43 0.73
C SER A 11 -18.45 -0.74 1.48
N ALA A 12 -17.97 -1.96 1.26
CA ALA A 12 -18.43 -3.20 1.90
C ALA A 12 -17.39 -4.32 1.67
N PRO A 13 -17.15 -5.24 2.63
CA PRO A 13 -16.21 -6.36 2.46
C PRO A 13 -16.55 -7.28 1.28
N THR A 14 -17.84 -7.40 0.92
CA THR A 14 -18.33 -8.15 -0.25
C THR A 14 -17.66 -7.76 -1.57
N ARG A 15 -17.16 -6.52 -1.72
CA ARG A 15 -16.39 -6.11 -2.92
C ARG A 15 -15.06 -6.85 -3.10
N LEU A 16 -14.61 -7.59 -2.11
CA LEU A 16 -13.36 -8.37 -2.13
C LEU A 16 -13.60 -9.85 -2.46
N GLY A 17 -14.85 -10.25 -2.72
CA GLY A 17 -15.21 -11.62 -2.99
C GLY A 17 -15.61 -12.42 -1.74
N ARG A 18 -16.35 -13.51 -1.96
CA ARG A 18 -17.08 -14.26 -0.93
C ARG A 18 -16.24 -14.71 0.25
N ALA A 19 -15.00 -15.15 0.00
CA ALA A 19 -14.14 -15.69 1.04
C ALA A 19 -13.55 -14.60 1.95
N ILE A 20 -13.28 -13.41 1.40
CA ILE A 20 -12.79 -12.27 2.19
C ILE A 20 -13.93 -11.70 3.03
N ASP A 21 -15.14 -11.60 2.46
CA ASP A 21 -16.34 -11.26 3.23
C ASP A 21 -16.58 -12.26 4.38
N ARG A 22 -16.52 -13.58 4.15
CA ARG A 22 -16.63 -14.59 5.23
C ARG A 22 -15.52 -14.50 6.29
N LEU A 23 -14.34 -13.98 5.94
CA LEU A 23 -13.22 -13.81 6.87
C LEU A 23 -13.38 -12.55 7.75
N VAL A 24 -13.94 -11.48 7.17
CA VAL A 24 -14.14 -10.15 7.78
C VAL A 24 -15.49 -10.03 8.50
N THR A 25 -16.51 -10.70 8.00
CA THR A 25 -17.91 -10.61 8.42
C THR A 25 -18.33 -11.94 9.08
N ARG A 26 -17.90 -12.17 10.33
CA ARG A 26 -18.39 -13.32 11.11
C ARG A 26 -19.81 -13.05 11.64
N PRO A 27 -20.70 -14.05 11.71
CA PRO A 27 -22.05 -13.85 12.25
C PRO A 27 -22.08 -13.35 13.70
N ASP A 28 -21.09 -13.78 14.50
CA ASP A 28 -20.96 -13.47 15.93
C ASP A 28 -20.02 -12.28 16.22
N ASP A 29 -19.47 -11.61 15.19
CA ASP A 29 -18.63 -10.43 15.39
C ASP A 29 -19.49 -9.19 15.67
N GLU A 30 -19.35 -8.68 16.89
CA GLU A 30 -19.95 -7.43 17.35
C GLU A 30 -19.61 -6.25 16.41
N PRO A 31 -20.47 -5.22 16.29
CA PRO A 31 -20.31 -4.18 15.28
C PRO A 31 -18.94 -3.48 15.25
N TRP A 32 -18.28 -3.37 16.40
CA TRP A 32 -16.95 -2.76 16.57
C TRP A 32 -15.76 -3.68 16.22
N ASN A 33 -15.98 -4.96 15.93
CA ASN A 33 -14.95 -5.89 15.45
C ASN A 33 -14.78 -5.83 13.92
N ARG A 34 -15.68 -5.17 13.20
CA ARG A 34 -15.71 -5.13 11.72
C ARG A 34 -14.52 -4.34 11.17
N LEU A 35 -13.91 -4.85 10.11
CA LEU A 35 -12.83 -4.14 9.39
C LEU A 35 -13.43 -3.06 8.48
N GLU A 36 -13.62 -1.88 9.04
CA GLU A 36 -13.98 -0.67 8.31
C GLU A 36 -12.81 -0.19 7.44
N ALA A 37 -13.10 0.04 6.16
CA ALA A 37 -12.15 0.56 5.17
C ALA A 37 -12.85 1.54 4.21
N ASP A 38 -13.85 2.26 4.71
CA ASP A 38 -14.36 3.43 4.02
C ASP A 38 -13.28 4.52 3.95
N THR A 39 -13.50 5.54 3.12
CA THR A 39 -12.45 6.54 2.89
C THR A 39 -12.17 7.42 4.11
N LEU A 40 -13.12 7.65 5.04
CA LEU A 40 -12.84 8.44 6.25
C LEU A 40 -11.95 7.66 7.22
N THR A 41 -12.22 6.38 7.42
CA THR A 41 -11.39 5.50 8.27
C THR A 41 -10.00 5.30 7.69
N HIS A 42 -9.89 5.14 6.36
CA HIS A 42 -8.61 5.16 5.65
C HIS A 42 -7.88 6.50 5.82
N ASP A 43 -8.59 7.61 5.61
CA ASP A 43 -8.02 8.97 5.64
C ASP A 43 -7.32 9.27 6.97
N GLN A 44 -7.92 8.83 8.09
CA GLN A 44 -7.39 8.90 9.45
C GLN A 44 -6.24 7.92 9.68
N ALA A 45 -6.36 6.67 9.24
CA ALA A 45 -5.33 5.65 9.42
C ALA A 45 -4.01 6.00 8.71
N MET A 46 -4.06 6.77 7.62
CA MET A 46 -2.91 7.22 6.83
C MET A 46 -2.17 8.46 7.40
N GLU A 47 -2.49 8.95 8.60
CA GLU A 47 -1.70 10.02 9.26
C GLU A 47 -0.19 9.73 9.44
N PRO A 48 0.28 8.49 9.71
CA PRO A 48 1.70 8.21 9.90
C PRO A 48 2.54 8.17 8.62
N VAL A 49 1.92 8.30 7.44
CA VAL A 49 2.57 8.05 6.14
C VAL A 49 2.38 9.24 5.20
N GLN A 50 3.39 9.50 4.38
CA GLN A 50 3.42 10.67 3.50
C GLN A 50 2.71 10.40 2.17
N TYR A 51 2.69 9.13 1.75
CA TYR A 51 1.93 8.64 0.60
C TYR A 51 1.35 7.25 0.91
N ALA A 52 0.22 6.89 0.30
CA ALA A 52 -0.37 5.56 0.41
C ALA A 52 -0.95 5.09 -0.94
N PHE A 53 -0.72 3.82 -1.29
CA PHE A 53 -1.23 3.22 -2.52
C PHE A 53 -2.58 2.55 -2.25
N VAL A 54 -3.58 2.83 -3.09
CA VAL A 54 -4.95 2.29 -2.98
C VAL A 54 -5.20 1.31 -4.12
N HIS A 55 -5.41 0.05 -3.79
CA HIS A 55 -5.52 -1.04 -4.76
C HIS A 55 -6.97 -1.40 -5.08
N GLY A 56 -7.31 -1.32 -6.36
CA GLY A 56 -8.45 -2.01 -6.95
C GLY A 56 -8.17 -3.48 -7.18
N LEU A 57 -9.22 -4.25 -7.45
CA LEU A 57 -9.17 -5.70 -7.59
C LEU A 57 -10.32 -6.13 -8.51
N GLN A 58 -10.03 -6.94 -9.52
CA GLN A 58 -11.02 -7.56 -10.39
C GLN A 58 -10.66 -9.04 -10.52
N CYS A 59 -11.51 -9.93 -10.03
CA CYS A 59 -11.39 -11.38 -10.16
C CYS A 59 -12.79 -11.99 -10.22
N GLN A 60 -13.31 -12.25 -11.42
CA GLN A 60 -14.71 -12.65 -11.58
C GLN A 60 -15.01 -14.00 -10.90
N ARG A 61 -14.07 -14.96 -11.02
CA ARG A 61 -14.16 -16.28 -10.39
C ARG A 61 -14.24 -16.27 -8.86
N ALA A 62 -13.69 -15.25 -8.20
CA ALA A 62 -13.76 -15.07 -6.75
C ALA A 62 -14.88 -14.09 -6.31
N GLU A 63 -15.63 -13.54 -7.26
CA GLU A 63 -16.63 -12.48 -7.07
C GLU A 63 -16.05 -11.18 -6.46
N ALA A 64 -14.77 -10.91 -6.71
CA ALA A 64 -14.08 -9.71 -6.22
C ALA A 64 -14.11 -8.57 -7.25
N LEU A 65 -14.63 -7.41 -6.84
CA LEU A 65 -14.85 -6.24 -7.70
C LEU A 65 -14.71 -4.90 -6.95
N VAL A 66 -13.49 -4.36 -6.96
CA VAL A 66 -13.16 -2.96 -6.65
C VAL A 66 -12.71 -2.30 -7.97
N THR A 67 -13.63 -1.57 -8.61
CA THR A 67 -13.42 -1.00 -9.95
C THR A 67 -12.43 0.16 -9.97
N HIS A 68 -11.94 0.52 -11.17
CA HIS A 68 -11.01 1.64 -11.35
C HIS A 68 -11.63 2.97 -10.92
N GLU A 69 -12.91 3.17 -11.15
CA GLU A 69 -13.67 4.37 -10.75
C GLU A 69 -13.73 4.51 -9.24
N HIS A 70 -13.91 3.41 -8.51
CA HIS A 70 -13.93 3.39 -7.05
C HIS A 70 -12.57 3.78 -6.46
N VAL A 71 -11.48 3.28 -7.05
CA VAL A 71 -10.11 3.69 -6.69
C VAL A 71 -9.88 5.17 -7.02
N ALA A 72 -10.30 5.62 -8.20
CA ALA A 72 -10.16 7.02 -8.61
C ALA A 72 -10.98 7.99 -7.74
N GLU A 73 -12.15 7.59 -7.24
CA GLU A 73 -12.94 8.36 -6.26
C GLU A 73 -12.22 8.49 -4.91
N ALA A 74 -11.59 7.40 -4.43
CA ALA A 74 -10.77 7.47 -3.24
C ALA A 74 -9.56 8.41 -3.43
N VAL A 75 -8.83 8.26 -4.55
CA VAL A 75 -7.66 9.09 -4.86
C VAL A 75 -8.01 10.57 -5.04
N ARG A 76 -9.10 10.91 -5.75
CA ARG A 76 -9.54 12.29 -5.98
C ARG A 76 -9.86 13.08 -4.71
N ARG A 77 -10.07 12.42 -3.57
CA ARG A 77 -10.26 13.10 -2.27
C ARG A 77 -8.94 13.62 -1.67
N HIS A 78 -7.82 12.96 -1.94
CA HIS A 78 -6.48 13.35 -1.47
C HIS A 78 -5.41 13.14 -2.56
N PRO A 79 -5.51 13.84 -3.70
CA PRO A 79 -4.66 13.61 -4.88
C PRO A 79 -3.18 13.99 -4.66
N HIS A 80 -2.86 14.61 -3.52
CA HIS A 80 -1.51 14.93 -3.07
C HIS A 80 -0.89 13.86 -2.15
N ARG A 81 -1.65 12.82 -1.77
CA ARG A 81 -1.25 11.77 -0.81
C ARG A 81 -1.51 10.35 -1.32
N LEU A 82 -2.59 10.14 -2.08
CA LEU A 82 -3.01 8.81 -2.52
C LEU A 82 -2.58 8.53 -3.97
N ILE A 83 -2.16 7.29 -4.23
CA ILE A 83 -1.81 6.80 -5.58
C ILE A 83 -2.68 5.59 -5.87
N GLY A 84 -3.39 5.60 -7.01
CA GLY A 84 -4.36 4.55 -7.35
C GLY A 84 -3.78 3.46 -8.25
N PHE A 85 -4.15 2.21 -7.98
CA PHE A 85 -3.80 1.04 -8.81
C PHE A 85 -5.08 0.35 -9.31
N GLY A 86 -5.18 0.12 -10.62
CA GLY A 86 -6.36 -0.50 -11.24
C GLY A 86 -6.33 -2.03 -11.16
N GLY A 87 -7.36 -2.66 -10.59
CA GLY A 87 -7.49 -4.12 -10.66
C GLY A 87 -7.82 -4.59 -12.08
N VAL A 88 -7.17 -5.62 -12.60
CA VAL A 88 -7.48 -6.20 -13.93
C VAL A 88 -7.48 -7.73 -13.83
N ASP A 89 -8.51 -8.37 -14.41
CA ASP A 89 -8.54 -9.81 -14.66
C ASP A 89 -8.22 -10.08 -16.14
N PRO A 90 -7.01 -10.55 -16.50
CA PRO A 90 -6.65 -10.73 -17.91
C PRO A 90 -7.37 -11.89 -18.60
N LEU A 91 -8.19 -12.70 -17.90
CA LEU A 91 -9.03 -13.72 -18.52
C LEU A 91 -10.43 -13.20 -18.89
N GLU A 92 -10.92 -12.20 -18.17
CA GLU A 92 -12.26 -11.63 -18.38
C GLU A 92 -12.17 -10.33 -19.19
N THR A 93 -11.33 -9.38 -18.78
CA THR A 93 -11.12 -8.08 -19.45
C THR A 93 -10.08 -8.18 -20.57
N ASP A 94 -10.20 -7.38 -21.63
CA ASP A 94 -9.10 -7.24 -22.58
C ASP A 94 -7.92 -6.48 -21.92
N PRO A 95 -6.68 -7.00 -22.02
CA PRO A 95 -5.51 -6.37 -21.38
C PRO A 95 -5.26 -4.90 -21.75
N ASP A 96 -5.50 -4.51 -23.00
CA ASP A 96 -5.26 -3.13 -23.43
C ASP A 96 -6.41 -2.21 -22.97
N GLU A 97 -7.67 -2.67 -23.03
CA GLU A 97 -8.83 -1.93 -22.50
C GLU A 97 -8.70 -1.69 -20.98
N GLY A 98 -8.26 -2.69 -20.23
CA GLY A 98 -8.03 -2.58 -18.79
C GLY A 98 -6.97 -1.54 -18.42
N VAL A 99 -5.89 -1.44 -19.21
CA VAL A 99 -4.85 -0.42 -19.00
C VAL A 99 -5.32 0.96 -19.48
N ASP A 100 -5.97 1.05 -20.63
CA ASP A 100 -6.51 2.31 -21.16
C ASP A 100 -7.51 2.94 -20.20
N ARG A 101 -8.36 2.12 -19.57
CA ARG A 101 -9.31 2.59 -18.55
C ARG A 101 -8.61 3.10 -17.29
N ALA A 102 -7.55 2.42 -16.85
CA ALA A 102 -6.76 2.83 -15.69
C ALA A 102 -6.01 4.16 -15.95
N ILE A 103 -5.39 4.32 -17.13
CA ILE A 103 -4.71 5.54 -17.56
C ILE A 103 -5.70 6.71 -17.69
N ALA A 104 -6.85 6.48 -18.31
CA ALA A 104 -7.91 7.50 -18.45
C ALA A 104 -8.50 7.99 -17.12
N LEU A 105 -8.29 7.23 -16.03
CA LEU A 105 -8.70 7.57 -14.66
C LEU A 105 -7.53 8.06 -13.79
N GLY A 106 -6.32 8.21 -14.33
CA GLY A 106 -5.14 8.70 -13.62
C GLY A 106 -4.51 7.69 -12.65
N LEU A 107 -4.79 6.39 -12.81
CA LEU A 107 -4.19 5.34 -12.00
C LEU A 107 -2.75 5.07 -12.46
N SER A 108 -1.83 4.85 -11.52
CA SER A 108 -0.39 4.81 -11.77
C SER A 108 0.19 3.39 -11.94
N GLY A 109 -0.64 2.36 -11.79
CA GLY A 109 -0.22 0.96 -11.91
C GLY A 109 -1.43 0.02 -11.94
N ILE A 110 -1.15 -1.28 -12.11
CA ILE A 110 -2.17 -2.33 -12.19
C ILE A 110 -2.01 -3.32 -11.03
N THR A 111 -3.11 -3.92 -10.59
CA THR A 111 -3.12 -5.01 -9.60
C THR A 111 -3.78 -6.24 -10.22
N ILE A 112 -3.15 -7.41 -10.06
CA ILE A 112 -3.66 -8.71 -10.51
C ILE A 112 -3.67 -9.70 -9.35
N CYS A 113 -4.55 -10.70 -9.41
CA CYS A 113 -4.53 -11.85 -8.48
C CYS A 113 -4.63 -13.15 -9.31
N PRO A 114 -3.50 -13.74 -9.73
CA PRO A 114 -3.49 -14.86 -10.68
C PRO A 114 -4.23 -16.09 -10.13
N SER A 115 -4.09 -16.36 -8.84
CA SER A 115 -4.79 -17.46 -8.15
C SER A 115 -6.31 -17.27 -8.09
N ALA A 116 -6.80 -16.07 -7.79
CA ALA A 116 -8.25 -15.78 -7.75
C ALA A 116 -8.89 -15.73 -9.14
N ALA A 117 -8.13 -15.34 -10.18
CA ALA A 117 -8.51 -15.50 -11.58
C ALA A 117 -8.33 -16.95 -12.10
N GLY A 118 -7.60 -17.80 -11.37
CA GLY A 118 -7.17 -19.12 -11.82
C GLY A 118 -6.39 -19.07 -13.15
N MET A 119 -5.43 -18.14 -13.20
CA MET A 119 -4.62 -17.80 -14.35
C MET A 119 -3.14 -18.05 -14.03
N HIS A 120 -2.46 -18.85 -14.84
CA HIS A 120 -1.00 -18.97 -14.74
C HIS A 120 -0.30 -17.64 -15.09
N PRO A 121 0.74 -17.18 -14.36
CA PRO A 121 1.39 -15.90 -14.64
C PRO A 121 1.85 -15.72 -16.09
N CYS A 122 2.44 -16.75 -16.71
CA CYS A 122 2.86 -16.72 -18.13
C CYS A 122 1.73 -16.98 -19.15
N HIS A 123 0.45 -16.91 -18.76
CA HIS A 123 -0.67 -17.06 -19.70
C HIS A 123 -0.64 -15.95 -20.77
N SER A 124 -0.98 -16.25 -22.02
CA SER A 124 -0.78 -15.33 -23.15
C SER A 124 -1.47 -13.96 -22.97
N ARG A 125 -2.68 -13.93 -22.39
CA ARG A 125 -3.37 -12.66 -22.06
C ARG A 125 -2.70 -11.90 -20.91
N ALA A 126 -2.07 -12.59 -19.96
CA ALA A 126 -1.26 -11.95 -18.92
C ALA A 126 0.05 -11.37 -19.49
N MET A 127 0.73 -12.11 -20.37
CA MET A 127 1.93 -11.62 -21.05
C MET A 127 1.65 -10.35 -21.89
N ARG A 128 0.49 -10.27 -22.56
CA ARG A 128 0.04 -9.03 -23.23
C ARG A 128 -0.24 -7.89 -22.24
N LEU A 129 -0.81 -8.16 -21.06
CA LEU A 129 -0.95 -7.15 -20.01
C LEU A 129 0.42 -6.63 -19.55
N TYR A 130 1.39 -7.52 -19.34
CA TYR A 130 2.74 -7.15 -18.91
C TYR A 130 3.48 -6.32 -19.97
N GLU A 131 3.39 -6.69 -21.25
CA GLU A 131 3.90 -5.91 -22.37
C GLU A 131 3.28 -4.50 -22.43
N ARG A 132 1.95 -4.38 -22.25
CA ARG A 132 1.25 -3.10 -22.17
C ARG A 132 1.72 -2.28 -20.97
N CYS A 133 1.76 -2.88 -19.78
CA CYS A 133 2.22 -2.22 -18.56
C CYS A 133 3.67 -1.74 -18.64
N GLU A 134 4.58 -2.51 -19.26
CA GLU A 134 5.97 -2.10 -19.44
C GLU A 134 6.08 -0.86 -20.33
N ARG A 135 5.40 -0.87 -21.48
CA ARG A 135 5.37 0.23 -22.44
C ARG A 135 4.86 1.53 -21.81
N GLU A 136 3.80 1.46 -21.00
CA GLU A 136 3.23 2.62 -20.31
C GLU A 136 3.91 2.94 -18.96
N ARG A 137 4.94 2.17 -18.57
CA ARG A 137 5.66 2.27 -17.27
C ARG A 137 4.77 2.10 -16.03
N MET A 138 3.72 1.29 -16.14
CA MET A 138 2.81 0.98 -15.05
C MET A 138 3.32 -0.22 -14.24
N PRO A 139 3.79 -0.05 -12.99
CA PRO A 139 4.08 -1.16 -12.09
C PRO A 139 2.87 -2.09 -11.90
N ILE A 140 3.13 -3.40 -11.79
CA ILE A 140 2.15 -4.42 -11.43
C ILE A 140 2.32 -4.88 -9.98
N PHE A 141 1.20 -5.02 -9.27
CA PHE A 141 1.13 -5.67 -7.96
C PHE A 141 0.47 -7.05 -8.09
N VAL A 142 1.12 -8.07 -7.53
CA VAL A 142 0.66 -9.46 -7.51
C VAL A 142 0.04 -9.74 -6.15
N PHE A 143 -1.29 -9.61 -6.08
CA PHE A 143 -2.09 -9.84 -4.88
C PHE A 143 -2.29 -11.35 -4.64
N GLY A 144 -2.19 -11.78 -3.38
CA GLY A 144 -2.10 -13.20 -3.01
C GLY A 144 -3.43 -13.92 -2.69
N ALA A 145 -3.50 -15.20 -3.03
CA ALA A 145 -4.60 -16.16 -2.88
C ALA A 145 -5.17 -16.28 -1.45
N ALA A 146 -4.36 -16.03 -0.42
CA ALA A 146 -4.61 -16.58 0.91
C ALA A 146 -5.82 -16.00 1.65
N LEU A 147 -6.45 -14.95 1.11
CA LEU A 147 -7.73 -14.41 1.60
C LEU A 147 -8.94 -15.04 0.86
N PHE A 148 -8.75 -15.57 -0.35
CA PHE A 148 -9.82 -16.06 -1.24
C PHE A 148 -10.25 -17.52 -0.99
N GLY A 149 -9.57 -18.23 -0.08
CA GLY A 149 -9.96 -19.58 0.33
C GLY A 149 -9.85 -20.63 -0.80
N PRO A 150 -10.70 -21.67 -0.81
CA PRO A 150 -10.56 -22.82 -1.69
C PRO A 150 -10.99 -22.57 -3.15
N GLU A 151 -11.56 -21.41 -3.46
CA GLU A 151 -11.98 -21.04 -4.83
C GLU A 151 -10.81 -20.48 -5.67
N ALA A 152 -9.70 -20.11 -5.02
CA ALA A 152 -8.48 -19.61 -5.65
C ALA A 152 -7.41 -20.70 -5.85
N GLU A 153 -6.83 -20.74 -7.04
CA GLU A 153 -5.79 -21.70 -7.42
C GLU A 153 -4.43 -21.27 -6.89
N MET A 154 -4.16 -21.59 -5.61
CA MET A 154 -2.92 -21.27 -4.89
C MET A 154 -1.63 -21.61 -5.66
N ALA A 155 -1.66 -22.56 -6.61
CA ALA A 155 -0.51 -22.90 -7.44
C ALA A 155 0.03 -21.71 -8.27
N TYR A 156 -0.81 -20.72 -8.63
CA TYR A 156 -0.42 -19.58 -9.47
C TYR A 156 0.19 -18.39 -8.72
N ASP A 157 0.15 -18.39 -7.38
CA ASP A 157 0.86 -17.40 -6.56
C ASP A 157 2.37 -17.67 -6.43
N ARG A 158 2.83 -18.86 -6.87
CA ARG A 158 4.19 -19.33 -6.63
C ARG A 158 5.22 -18.36 -7.26
N PRO A 159 6.09 -17.71 -6.46
CA PRO A 159 6.98 -16.65 -6.94
C PRO A 159 7.83 -17.05 -8.14
N GLU A 160 8.32 -18.30 -8.17
CA GLU A 160 9.16 -18.80 -9.25
C GLU A 160 8.49 -18.78 -10.65
N LEU A 161 7.15 -18.73 -10.73
CA LEU A 161 6.42 -18.59 -11.98
C LEU A 161 6.59 -17.19 -12.62
N TYR A 162 7.07 -16.21 -11.86
CA TYR A 162 7.42 -14.88 -12.35
C TYR A 162 8.85 -14.78 -12.89
N ASP A 163 9.67 -15.84 -12.88
CA ASP A 163 11.03 -15.80 -13.44
C ASP A 163 11.01 -15.54 -14.96
N GLU A 164 10.11 -16.19 -15.70
CA GLU A 164 9.91 -15.94 -17.12
C GLU A 164 9.39 -14.52 -17.37
N VAL A 165 8.38 -14.08 -16.61
CA VAL A 165 7.80 -12.73 -16.71
C VAL A 165 8.85 -11.64 -16.50
N ALA A 166 9.65 -11.74 -15.43
CA ALA A 166 10.69 -10.77 -15.11
C ALA A 166 11.85 -10.75 -16.12
N ARG A 167 12.11 -11.89 -16.80
CA ARG A 167 13.09 -12.01 -17.88
C ARG A 167 12.59 -11.47 -19.23
N SER A 168 11.29 -11.60 -19.51
CA SER A 168 10.66 -11.07 -20.72
C SER A 168 10.48 -9.56 -20.65
N PHE A 169 10.12 -9.05 -19.48
CA PHE A 169 9.80 -7.64 -19.24
C PHE A 169 10.75 -7.08 -18.16
N GLY A 170 11.99 -6.80 -18.57
CA GLY A 170 13.08 -6.42 -17.66
C GLY A 170 13.00 -5.00 -17.11
N ASP A 171 12.20 -4.12 -17.71
CA ASP A 171 11.92 -2.77 -17.21
C ASP A 171 10.61 -2.71 -16.42
N LEU A 172 9.66 -3.63 -16.67
CA LEU A 172 8.42 -3.75 -15.91
C LEU A 172 8.69 -4.00 -14.42
N LYS A 173 8.12 -3.14 -13.57
CA LYS A 173 8.25 -3.24 -12.12
C LYS A 173 7.16 -4.16 -11.56
N ILE A 174 7.57 -5.23 -10.88
CA ILE A 174 6.68 -6.28 -10.37
C ILE A 174 6.78 -6.31 -8.84
N VAL A 175 5.67 -6.16 -8.12
CA VAL A 175 5.65 -6.25 -6.65
C VAL A 175 4.91 -7.51 -6.21
N LEU A 176 5.60 -8.42 -5.54
CA LEU A 176 5.01 -9.59 -4.90
C LEU A 176 4.49 -9.22 -3.51
N THR A 177 3.17 -9.26 -3.31
CA THR A 177 2.59 -8.83 -2.02
C THR A 177 3.00 -9.76 -0.88
N ARG A 178 3.07 -9.21 0.35
CA ARG A 178 3.24 -9.98 1.60
C ARG A 178 4.51 -10.86 1.64
N MET A 179 5.60 -10.38 1.03
CA MET A 179 6.87 -11.09 0.82
C MET A 179 6.73 -12.45 0.11
N GLY A 180 5.70 -12.62 -0.74
CA GLY A 180 5.44 -13.87 -1.48
C GLY A 180 4.99 -15.04 -0.60
N ARG A 181 4.49 -14.76 0.62
CA ARG A 181 3.99 -15.78 1.56
C ARG A 181 2.86 -16.62 0.95
N PRO A 182 2.94 -17.97 0.95
CA PRO A 182 3.81 -18.78 1.82
C PRO A 182 5.27 -19.05 1.36
N TRP A 183 5.63 -18.92 0.07
CA TRP A 183 6.96 -19.30 -0.43
C TRP A 183 7.99 -18.17 -0.32
N ILE A 184 8.18 -17.64 0.89
CA ILE A 184 9.03 -16.47 1.16
C ILE A 184 10.47 -16.70 0.66
N GLU A 185 11.04 -17.89 0.87
CA GLU A 185 12.37 -18.26 0.35
C GLU A 185 12.46 -18.20 -1.18
N ALA A 186 11.41 -18.66 -1.89
CA ALA A 186 11.35 -18.59 -3.35
C ALA A 186 11.19 -17.14 -3.84
N ALA A 187 10.45 -16.31 -3.10
CA ALA A 187 10.35 -14.88 -3.38
C ALA A 187 11.70 -14.16 -3.20
N MET A 188 12.41 -14.41 -2.09
CA MET A 188 13.74 -13.82 -1.86
C MET A 188 14.75 -14.28 -2.93
N ALA A 189 14.71 -15.56 -3.31
CA ALA A 189 15.51 -16.13 -4.39
C ALA A 189 15.13 -15.61 -5.80
N LEU A 190 13.91 -15.12 -6.01
CA LEU A 190 13.48 -14.50 -7.27
C LEU A 190 13.93 -13.03 -7.34
N ILE A 191 13.59 -12.22 -6.33
CA ILE A 191 13.84 -10.77 -6.39
C ILE A 191 15.34 -10.48 -6.48
N THR A 192 16.18 -11.26 -5.79
CA THR A 192 17.64 -11.14 -5.88
C THR A 192 18.24 -11.51 -7.25
N ARG A 193 17.51 -12.25 -8.11
CA ARG A 193 17.90 -12.46 -9.52
C ARG A 193 17.50 -11.29 -10.44
N HIS A 194 16.40 -10.61 -10.12
CA HIS A 194 15.71 -9.69 -11.03
C HIS A 194 15.50 -8.31 -10.41
N ARG A 195 16.32 -7.32 -10.82
CA ARG A 195 16.33 -5.95 -10.26
C ARG A 195 15.01 -5.17 -10.44
N ASN A 196 14.09 -5.69 -11.23
CA ASN A 196 12.77 -5.13 -11.50
C ASN A 196 11.64 -5.79 -10.67
N VAL A 197 11.94 -6.85 -9.92
CA VAL A 197 10.99 -7.49 -8.99
C VAL A 197 11.27 -7.02 -7.56
N PHE A 198 10.20 -6.74 -6.83
CA PHE A 198 10.16 -6.24 -5.46
C PHE A 198 9.16 -7.07 -4.65
N ALA A 199 9.14 -6.91 -3.34
CA ALA A 199 8.10 -7.51 -2.50
C ALA A 199 7.73 -6.62 -1.31
N ASP A 200 6.45 -6.52 -0.96
CA ASP A 200 6.02 -5.67 0.16
C ASP A 200 5.81 -6.42 1.48
N THR A 201 5.70 -5.70 2.59
CA THR A 201 5.47 -6.25 3.94
C THR A 201 3.98 -6.45 4.31
N SER A 202 3.04 -6.21 3.39
CA SER A 202 1.62 -6.07 3.72
C SER A 202 1.03 -7.34 4.34
N GLU A 203 0.10 -7.18 5.29
CA GLU A 203 -0.48 -8.23 6.16
C GLU A 203 0.51 -9.05 7.01
N LEU A 204 1.72 -9.37 6.51
CA LEU A 204 2.77 -10.12 7.20
C LEU A 204 3.20 -9.39 8.48
N VAL A 205 3.13 -8.06 8.47
CA VAL A 205 3.22 -7.20 9.66
C VAL A 205 2.26 -7.58 10.80
N THR A 206 1.16 -8.29 10.54
CA THR A 206 0.26 -8.81 11.59
C THR A 206 0.74 -10.10 12.23
N GLN A 207 1.80 -10.74 11.70
CA GLN A 207 2.25 -12.09 12.08
C GLN A 207 3.73 -12.09 12.53
N PRO A 208 4.05 -11.57 13.74
CA PRO A 208 5.41 -11.16 14.08
C PRO A 208 6.50 -12.23 13.97
N TRP A 209 6.20 -13.51 14.21
CA TRP A 209 7.21 -14.57 14.02
C TRP A 209 7.53 -14.82 12.54
N GLN A 210 6.51 -14.79 11.66
CA GLN A 210 6.72 -14.94 10.21
C GLN A 210 7.37 -13.69 9.61
N LEU A 211 7.01 -12.48 10.08
CA LEU A 211 7.70 -11.24 9.70
C LEU A 211 9.19 -11.29 10.10
N TYR A 212 9.48 -11.71 11.34
CA TYR A 212 10.85 -11.87 11.83
C TYR A 212 11.65 -12.83 10.94
N HIS A 213 11.12 -14.03 10.69
CA HIS A 213 11.73 -15.04 9.83
C HIS A 213 11.96 -14.50 8.40
N ALA A 214 10.98 -13.81 7.84
CA ALA A 214 11.05 -13.24 6.49
C ALA A 214 12.11 -12.13 6.36
N LEU A 215 12.24 -11.26 7.37
CA LEU A 215 13.24 -10.19 7.37
C LEU A 215 14.67 -10.71 7.59
N VAL A 216 14.85 -11.78 8.39
CA VAL A 216 16.14 -12.47 8.52
C VAL A 216 16.53 -13.14 7.20
N LEU A 217 15.64 -13.93 6.59
CA LEU A 217 15.86 -14.53 5.28
C LEU A 217 16.16 -13.47 4.19
N ALA A 218 15.44 -12.33 4.22
CA ALA A 218 15.72 -11.24 3.30
C ALA A 218 17.13 -10.63 3.50
N GLY A 219 17.66 -10.66 4.73
CA GLY A 219 19.05 -10.33 5.03
C GLY A 219 20.02 -11.36 4.44
N ASP A 220 19.81 -12.64 4.76
CA ASP A 220 20.68 -13.75 4.32
C ASP A 220 20.79 -13.86 2.78
N TYR A 221 19.69 -13.60 2.06
CA TYR A 221 19.66 -13.55 0.59
C TYR A 221 20.19 -12.22 0.00
N GLY A 222 20.38 -11.17 0.80
CA GLY A 222 20.67 -9.82 0.31
C GLY A 222 19.48 -9.10 -0.35
N ALA A 223 18.27 -9.57 -0.10
CA ALA A 223 17.01 -9.12 -0.68
C ALA A 223 16.42 -7.85 -0.03
N LEU A 224 16.88 -7.47 1.18
CA LEU A 224 16.43 -6.28 1.91
C LEU A 224 16.34 -4.96 1.11
N PRO A 225 17.18 -4.67 0.08
CA PRO A 225 17.04 -3.49 -0.77
C PRO A 225 15.77 -3.47 -1.64
N GLN A 226 15.21 -4.63 -1.96
CA GLN A 226 14.04 -4.78 -2.86
C GLN A 226 12.73 -5.02 -2.11
N LEU A 227 12.75 -4.95 -0.77
CA LEU A 227 11.51 -4.93 0.03
C LEU A 227 10.85 -3.54 0.01
N LEU A 228 9.53 -3.49 0.12
CA LEU A 228 8.77 -2.24 0.22
C LEU A 228 7.89 -2.26 1.47
N TYR A 229 7.70 -1.11 2.11
CA TYR A 229 6.82 -1.02 3.28
C TYR A 229 5.35 -0.96 2.85
N GLY A 230 4.57 -1.94 3.30
CA GLY A 230 3.11 -1.97 3.19
C GLY A 230 2.49 -2.41 4.51
N SER A 231 1.37 -1.79 4.90
CA SER A 231 0.61 -2.21 6.09
C SER A 231 -0.39 -3.32 5.80
N GLY A 232 -1.02 -3.32 4.62
CA GLY A 232 -2.19 -4.13 4.34
C GLY A 232 -3.43 -3.60 5.07
N PHE A 233 -3.60 -2.27 5.16
CA PHE A 233 -4.83 -1.66 5.68
C PHE A 233 -6.06 -2.16 4.90
N PRO A 234 -7.15 -2.58 5.59
CA PRO A 234 -7.45 -2.37 7.02
C PRO A 234 -6.89 -3.41 8.00
N PHE A 235 -6.38 -4.56 7.53
CA PHE A 235 -5.92 -5.65 8.41
C PHE A 235 -4.80 -5.23 9.37
N CYS A 236 -4.00 -4.23 8.98
CA CYS A 236 -3.14 -3.48 9.91
C CYS A 236 -3.21 -1.99 9.61
N THR A 237 -3.24 -1.13 10.62
CA THR A 237 -3.04 0.32 10.42
C THR A 237 -1.55 0.62 10.24
N PRO A 238 -1.17 1.65 9.46
CA PRO A 238 0.23 1.99 9.24
C PRO A 238 1.03 2.18 10.53
N ARG A 239 0.43 2.88 11.51
CA ARG A 239 1.01 3.09 12.85
C ARG A 239 1.40 1.78 13.53
N ARG A 240 0.54 0.75 13.46
CA ARG A 240 0.78 -0.57 14.05
C ARG A 240 1.75 -1.42 13.24
N ALA A 241 1.70 -1.33 11.91
CA ALA A 241 2.63 -2.01 11.02
C ALA A 241 4.09 -1.52 11.24
N ILE A 242 4.29 -0.20 11.29
CA ILE A 242 5.57 0.44 11.62
C ILE A 242 6.09 -0.02 13.00
N GLN A 243 5.22 -0.05 14.02
CA GLN A 243 5.57 -0.54 15.37
C GLN A 243 5.97 -2.03 15.36
N ASN A 244 5.28 -2.87 14.59
CA ASN A 244 5.59 -4.30 14.50
C ASN A 244 6.94 -4.56 13.79
N ILE A 245 7.29 -3.77 12.77
CA ILE A 245 8.61 -3.86 12.11
C ILE A 245 9.72 -3.40 13.05
N TYR A 246 9.60 -2.24 13.70
CA TYR A 246 10.66 -1.73 14.58
C TYR A 246 10.81 -2.52 15.91
N SER A 247 9.77 -3.22 16.36
CA SER A 247 9.84 -4.08 17.57
C SER A 247 10.24 -5.54 17.29
N ILE A 248 10.57 -5.88 16.04
CA ILE A 248 10.74 -7.28 15.60
C ILE A 248 11.84 -8.04 16.34
N ASN A 249 12.93 -7.37 16.71
CA ASN A 249 14.05 -7.93 17.47
C ASN A 249 13.69 -8.28 18.93
N ARG A 250 12.46 -8.09 19.40
CA ARG A 250 12.03 -8.58 20.72
C ARG A 250 12.19 -10.11 20.89
N PHE A 251 12.23 -10.86 19.78
CA PHE A 251 12.48 -12.31 19.79
C PHE A 251 13.95 -12.70 20.00
N THR A 252 14.90 -11.79 19.79
CA THR A 252 16.34 -12.05 19.97
C THR A 252 16.81 -11.77 21.41
N GLN A 253 15.98 -11.09 22.22
CA GLN A 253 16.32 -10.71 23.59
C GLN A 253 16.50 -11.95 24.47
N GLY A 254 17.73 -12.17 24.93
CA GLY A 254 18.09 -13.35 25.72
C GLY A 254 18.22 -14.65 24.93
N THR A 255 18.29 -14.59 23.59
CA THR A 255 18.48 -15.77 22.73
C THR A 255 19.67 -15.57 21.77
N ASN A 256 20.10 -16.66 21.12
CA ASN A 256 21.16 -16.62 20.10
C ASN A 256 20.59 -16.38 18.68
N LEU A 257 19.37 -15.84 18.57
CA LEU A 257 18.72 -15.59 17.28
C LEU A 257 19.28 -14.32 16.61
N PRO A 258 19.44 -14.29 15.27
CA PRO A 258 20.02 -13.15 14.56
C PRO A 258 19.15 -11.89 14.67
N ASN A 259 19.80 -10.73 14.78
CA ASN A 259 19.11 -9.43 14.77
C ASN A 259 19.14 -8.84 13.35
N VAL A 260 18.01 -8.29 12.91
CA VAL A 260 17.96 -7.40 11.74
C VAL A 260 18.31 -6.00 12.24
N SER A 261 19.27 -5.29 11.65
CA SER A 261 19.72 -4.02 12.24
C SER A 261 18.65 -2.93 12.15
N THR A 262 18.65 -2.00 13.11
CA THR A 262 17.72 -0.85 13.12
C THR A 262 17.85 0.00 11.85
N GLN A 263 19.03 0.02 11.21
CA GLN A 263 19.22 0.71 9.94
C GLN A 263 18.58 -0.04 8.77
N GLU A 264 18.65 -1.37 8.72
CA GLU A 264 17.95 -2.17 7.71
C GLU A 264 16.43 -2.08 7.86
N LEU A 265 15.91 -2.16 9.09
CA LEU A 265 14.49 -1.97 9.39
C LEU A 265 14.02 -0.58 8.95
N ARG A 266 14.80 0.48 9.24
CA ARG A 266 14.55 1.83 8.75
C ARG A 266 14.60 1.90 7.22
N ASN A 267 15.59 1.27 6.59
CA ASN A 267 15.75 1.28 5.13
C ASN A 267 14.57 0.61 4.40
N VAL A 268 13.85 -0.33 5.03
CA VAL A 268 12.60 -0.90 4.49
C VAL A 268 11.42 0.04 4.73
N VAL A 269 11.24 0.56 5.96
CA VAL A 269 10.12 1.45 6.34
C VAL A 269 10.16 2.80 5.60
N GLU A 270 11.35 3.35 5.39
CA GLU A 270 11.56 4.69 4.82
C GLU A 270 11.99 4.68 3.34
N ARG A 271 11.78 3.57 2.64
CA ARG A 271 12.16 3.44 1.23
C ARG A 271 11.31 4.34 0.34
N ASP A 272 11.96 5.01 -0.61
CA ASP A 272 11.27 5.73 -1.68
C ASP A 272 10.69 4.73 -2.71
N ALA A 273 9.54 4.14 -2.36
CA ALA A 273 8.84 3.20 -3.22
C ALA A 273 8.38 3.83 -4.54
N ILE A 274 8.09 5.13 -4.55
CA ILE A 274 7.67 5.88 -5.75
C ILE A 274 8.84 5.88 -6.75
N ALA A 275 10.05 6.23 -6.30
CA ALA A 275 11.26 6.18 -7.13
C ALA A 275 11.65 4.74 -7.51
N CYS A 276 11.58 3.77 -6.59
CA CYS A 276 11.87 2.35 -6.90
C CYS A 276 10.98 1.77 -8.00
N LEU A 277 9.70 2.18 -8.05
CA LEU A 277 8.72 1.71 -9.01
C LEU A 277 8.59 2.61 -10.25
N GLY A 278 9.34 3.71 -10.34
CA GLY A 278 9.32 4.63 -11.48
C GLY A 278 8.05 5.47 -11.61
N ILE A 279 7.27 5.58 -10.53
CA ILE A 279 5.97 6.28 -10.49
C ILE A 279 6.21 7.80 -10.44
N ALA A 280 5.35 8.57 -11.12
CA ALA A 280 5.36 10.03 -10.98
C ALA A 280 4.90 10.43 -9.56
N PRO A 281 5.67 11.24 -8.80
CA PRO A 281 5.26 11.65 -7.46
C PRO A 281 3.98 12.49 -7.51
N PRO A 282 3.06 12.35 -6.54
CA PRO A 282 1.85 13.16 -6.48
C PRO A 282 2.14 14.66 -6.48
N PRO A 283 1.24 15.49 -7.04
CA PRO A 283 1.36 16.94 -6.91
C PRO A 283 1.44 17.32 -5.43
N ARG A 284 2.43 18.16 -5.09
CA ARG A 284 2.52 18.68 -3.72
C ARG A 284 1.24 19.43 -3.39
N ALA A 285 0.71 19.22 -2.19
CA ALA A 285 -0.31 20.11 -1.66
C ALA A 285 0.24 21.54 -1.66
N GLU A 286 -0.52 22.47 -2.24
CA GLU A 286 -0.28 23.89 -2.02
C GLU A 286 -0.41 24.15 -0.52
N ALA A 287 0.54 24.88 0.07
CA ALA A 287 0.41 25.28 1.46
C ALA A 287 -0.84 26.18 1.56
N PRO A 288 -1.71 26.01 2.57
CA PRO A 288 -2.81 26.94 2.77
C PRO A 288 -2.23 28.35 2.90
N GLU A 289 -2.78 29.29 2.13
CA GLU A 289 -2.32 30.68 2.23
C GLU A 289 -2.39 31.13 3.69
N PRO A 290 -1.34 31.79 4.22
CA PRO A 290 -1.36 32.24 5.60
C PRO A 290 -2.53 33.20 5.76
N VAL A 291 -3.49 32.86 6.62
CA VAL A 291 -4.61 33.74 6.95
C VAL A 291 -4.05 34.96 7.65
N ILE A 292 -3.81 36.02 6.88
CA ILE A 292 -3.45 37.34 7.39
C ILE A 292 -4.73 37.88 8.03
N GLU A 293 -4.91 37.60 9.32
CA GLU A 293 -5.95 38.27 10.10
C GLU A 293 -5.72 39.79 10.00
N PRO A 294 -6.76 40.57 9.68
CA PRO A 294 -6.62 42.01 9.54
C PRO A 294 -6.24 42.59 10.90
N VAL A 295 -5.02 43.12 11.01
CA VAL A 295 -4.53 43.79 12.22
C VAL A 295 -5.49 44.93 12.55
N GLU A 296 -6.26 44.78 13.63
CA GLU A 296 -7.07 45.88 14.15
C GLU A 296 -6.17 47.06 14.46
N GLN A 297 -6.42 48.19 13.80
CA GLN A 297 -5.75 49.44 14.13
C GLN A 297 -6.27 49.91 15.48
N VAL A 298 -5.51 49.60 16.54
CA VAL A 298 -5.76 50.11 17.89
C VAL A 298 -5.66 51.63 17.85
N ASP A 299 -6.82 52.28 17.87
CA ASP A 299 -6.98 53.74 17.87
C ASP A 299 -6.55 54.31 19.24
N ILE A 300 -5.25 54.57 19.39
CA ILE A 300 -4.64 55.07 20.63
C ILE A 300 -5.02 56.55 20.95
N SER A 301 -5.99 57.13 20.25
CA SER A 301 -6.36 58.56 20.41
C SER A 301 -7.27 58.88 21.60
N LYS A 302 -7.74 57.88 22.36
CA LYS A 302 -8.81 58.06 23.38
C LYS A 302 -8.37 58.10 24.85
N ASP A 303 -7.20 57.57 25.21
CA ASP A 303 -6.75 57.45 26.61
C ASP A 303 -5.90 58.64 27.11
N VAL A 304 -6.24 59.87 26.71
CA VAL A 304 -5.54 61.10 27.16
C VAL A 304 -6.54 62.17 27.65
N ALA A 305 -7.42 61.82 28.61
CA ALA A 305 -8.43 62.76 29.12
C ALA A 305 -8.92 62.59 30.58
N THR A 306 -8.13 62.08 31.54
CA THR A 306 -8.44 62.23 32.99
C THR A 306 -7.22 62.04 33.91
N ALA A 307 -6.43 63.11 34.11
CA ALA A 307 -5.37 63.16 35.11
C ALA A 307 -5.49 64.43 35.98
N THR A 308 -6.40 64.40 36.96
CA THR A 308 -6.67 65.54 37.84
C THR A 308 -5.63 65.64 38.97
N THR A 309 -5.09 66.84 39.18
CA THR A 309 -3.97 67.12 40.10
C THR A 309 -4.34 66.92 41.57
N PRO A 310 -3.48 66.30 42.41
CA PRO A 310 -3.63 66.33 43.86
C PRO A 310 -3.26 67.72 44.44
N GLY A 311 -4.12 68.25 45.30
CA GLY A 311 -3.89 69.52 46.02
C GLY A 311 -2.90 69.39 47.19
N ALA A 312 -2.31 70.51 47.60
CA ALA A 312 -1.25 70.56 48.61
C ALA A 312 -1.76 70.68 50.07
N ALA A 313 -0.85 70.46 51.00
CA ALA A 313 -1.09 70.28 52.43
C ALA A 313 -1.59 71.50 53.21
N SER A 314 -2.36 71.20 54.28
CA SER A 314 -2.27 71.83 55.60
C SER A 314 -2.72 70.85 56.68
#